data_AF-A0A7C9TVF4-F1
#
_entry.id   AF-A0A7C9TVF4-F1
#
_cell.length_a   1.000
_cell.length_b   1.000
_cell.length_c   1.000
_cell.angle_alpha   90.00
_cell.angle_beta   90.00
_cell.angle_gamma   90.00
#
_symmetry.space_group_name_H-M   'P 1'
#
loop_
_entity.id
_entity.type
_entity.pdbx_description
1 polymer ?
#
loop_
_entity_poly.entity_id
_entity_poly.type
_entity_poly.pdbx_seq_one_letter_code
_entity_poly.pdbx_strand_id
1 'polypeptide(L)'
;MPHNITARELIEFYANGIRKFRNADLRGADLRQVNLSEADLQGSYLRWAELQGAMLDNANLTWADLQRANLSDASLNKAMLSEANLRSCNLQWTDFQEAQLKGAALIGSNLACSNLRGASLRLANLKGANLDQARLVEADLRVATLVEAKLLDADLQGAKLQEANSIGANLMGANLQGANLMGASFQEAKLNRANLQWANLQGASLQRADLQEAKLFGANLTGANLMETKLPSLVNMQGAQLQGAQLKGVKLPKGENLEAAMLPNGSIPYEETSNSQTRGSLAPSSAKSSSLSGKKANKSPENNLGSNSPTKTLLSDSNLITYNGKVIGSQEQLLYRSRLLTAAEQRLDLDGGLKTSSITIAHRRGPSNLRQGLLAAYNRQCAISSCNAEPVLEATLLIPNSLQHNFQVSDGLLLRADIHTLFDLYLIAIEPDTMRVLVAPSLQETSYGEFHSQLLQTPLLEEFKPNKRALQWHYNWCQWLKE
;
A
#
# COMPACT_ATOMS: atom_id res chain seq x y z
N MET A 1 -5.37 -9.34 28.65
CA MET A 1 -4.05 -9.00 29.20
C MET A 1 -4.04 -7.51 29.49
N PRO A 2 -3.39 -7.05 30.57
CA PRO A 2 -3.19 -5.63 30.79
C PRO A 2 -2.45 -5.01 29.59
N HIS A 3 -2.80 -3.77 29.23
CA HIS A 3 -2.18 -3.06 28.10
C HIS A 3 -0.71 -2.72 28.35
N ASN A 4 -0.33 -2.55 29.62
CA ASN A 4 1.06 -2.41 30.04
C ASN A 4 1.54 -3.75 30.59
N ILE A 5 2.38 -4.45 29.81
CA ILE A 5 3.15 -5.60 30.27
C ILE A 5 4.62 -5.29 30.06
N THR A 6 5.43 -5.55 31.07
CA THR A 6 6.89 -5.47 30.92
C THR A 6 7.40 -6.61 30.03
N ALA A 7 8.58 -6.45 29.46
CA ALA A 7 9.24 -7.52 28.71
C ALA A 7 9.35 -8.82 29.53
N ARG A 8 9.67 -8.70 30.83
CA ARG A 8 9.78 -9.83 31.74
C ARG A 8 8.45 -10.55 31.93
N GLU A 9 7.38 -9.81 32.20
CA GLU A 9 6.03 -10.41 32.36
C GLU A 9 5.58 -11.08 31.06
N LEU A 10 5.86 -10.47 29.90
CA LEU A 10 5.57 -11.07 28.60
C LEU A 10 6.30 -12.41 28.43
N ILE A 11 7.59 -12.48 28.77
CA ILE A 11 8.38 -13.72 28.70
C ILE A 11 7.83 -14.78 29.66
N GLU A 12 7.50 -14.39 30.90
CA GLU A 12 6.92 -15.30 31.89
C GLU A 12 5.56 -15.84 31.44
N PHE A 13 4.68 -14.98 30.90
CA PHE A 13 3.41 -15.42 30.33
C PHE A 13 3.60 -16.32 29.12
N TYR A 14 4.56 -16.03 28.25
CA TYR A 14 4.89 -16.87 27.11
C TYR A 14 5.38 -18.26 27.54
N ALA A 15 6.26 -18.32 28.55
CA ALA A 15 6.74 -19.57 29.12
C ALA A 15 5.60 -20.42 29.72
N ASN A 16 4.57 -19.76 30.25
CA ASN A 16 3.35 -20.41 30.76
C ASN A 16 2.33 -20.78 29.66
N GLY A 17 2.73 -20.73 28.38
CA GLY A 17 1.89 -21.14 27.25
C GLY A 17 0.92 -20.06 26.76
N ILE A 18 0.97 -18.85 27.33
CA ILE A 18 0.11 -17.77 26.84
C ILE A 18 0.72 -17.19 25.56
N ARG A 19 -0.12 -17.00 24.54
CA ARG A 19 0.29 -16.43 23.25
C ARG A 19 -0.40 -15.11 22.91
N LYS A 20 -1.43 -14.70 23.67
CA LYS A 20 -2.28 -13.55 23.33
C LYS A 20 -1.78 -12.27 23.98
N PHE A 21 -1.10 -11.43 23.20
CA PHE A 21 -0.47 -10.17 23.63
C PHE A 21 -0.92 -8.97 22.77
N ARG A 22 -2.13 -9.01 22.21
CA ARG A 22 -2.66 -7.95 21.35
C ARG A 22 -2.66 -6.59 22.05
N ASN A 23 -2.29 -5.55 21.30
CA ASN A 23 -2.23 -4.16 21.77
C ASN A 23 -1.38 -4.01 23.04
N ALA A 24 -0.39 -4.88 23.24
CA ALA A 24 0.57 -4.73 24.34
C ALA A 24 1.46 -3.52 24.08
N ASP A 25 1.71 -2.74 25.13
CA ASP A 25 2.71 -1.70 25.12
C ASP A 25 4.07 -2.29 25.49
N LEU A 26 4.93 -2.39 24.48
CA LEU A 26 6.28 -2.95 24.53
C LEU A 26 7.28 -1.95 23.95
N ARG A 27 6.96 -0.65 24.03
CA ARG A 27 7.85 0.40 23.53
C ARG A 27 9.17 0.40 24.29
N GLY A 28 10.28 0.34 23.55
CA GLY A 28 11.62 0.24 24.14
C GLY A 28 11.88 -1.06 24.91
N ALA A 29 11.02 -2.07 24.79
CA ALA A 29 11.20 -3.33 25.49
C ALA A 29 12.46 -4.06 24.99
N ASP A 30 13.23 -4.62 25.93
CA ASP A 30 14.33 -5.52 25.61
C ASP A 30 13.79 -6.95 25.46
N LEU A 31 13.73 -7.41 24.22
CA LEU A 31 13.22 -8.70 23.79
C LEU A 31 14.26 -9.43 22.91
N ARG A 32 15.54 -9.12 23.09
CA ARG A 32 16.62 -9.75 22.33
C ARG A 32 16.66 -11.25 22.58
N GLN A 33 16.79 -12.02 21.50
CA GLN A 33 16.89 -13.49 21.53
C GLN A 33 15.70 -14.20 22.20
N VAL A 34 14.59 -13.50 22.45
CA VAL A 34 13.41 -14.09 23.07
C VAL A 34 12.65 -14.94 22.03
N ASN A 35 12.12 -16.07 22.47
CA ASN A 35 11.15 -16.83 21.69
C ASN A 35 9.74 -16.27 21.86
N LEU A 36 9.18 -15.73 20.79
CA LEU A 36 7.82 -15.26 20.64
C LEU A 36 7.15 -15.85 19.39
N SER A 37 7.59 -17.04 18.98
CA SER A 37 6.98 -17.76 17.86
C SER A 37 5.50 -18.01 18.15
N GLU A 38 4.65 -17.84 17.13
CA GLU A 38 3.20 -17.96 17.22
C GLU A 38 2.53 -16.98 18.21
N ALA A 39 3.25 -15.99 18.73
CA ALA A 39 2.67 -14.96 19.59
C ALA A 39 1.72 -14.07 18.79
N ASP A 40 0.57 -13.77 19.37
CA ASP A 40 -0.42 -12.85 18.84
C ASP A 40 -0.17 -11.45 19.41
N LEU A 41 0.67 -10.69 18.69
CA LEU A 41 1.11 -9.33 18.98
C LEU A 41 0.35 -8.30 18.12
N GLN A 42 -0.84 -8.64 17.61
CA GLN A 42 -1.62 -7.75 16.75
C GLN A 42 -1.82 -6.37 17.39
N GLY A 43 -1.54 -5.30 16.65
CA GLY A 43 -1.71 -3.92 17.11
C GLY A 43 -0.80 -3.50 18.26
N SER A 44 0.20 -4.31 18.64
CA SER A 44 1.10 -3.98 19.75
C SER A 44 2.01 -2.80 19.42
N TYR A 45 2.38 -2.05 20.44
CA TYR A 45 3.29 -0.91 20.35
C TYR A 45 4.71 -1.36 20.67
N LEU A 46 5.53 -1.52 19.64
CA LEU A 46 6.91 -2.05 19.70
C LEU A 46 7.92 -1.00 19.24
N ARG A 47 7.56 0.29 19.23
CA ARG A 47 8.49 1.36 18.82
C ARG A 47 9.74 1.32 19.68
N TRP A 48 10.90 1.41 19.05
CA TRP A 48 12.22 1.34 19.70
C TRP A 48 12.51 0.03 20.47
N ALA A 49 11.70 -1.02 20.30
CA ALA A 49 11.98 -2.30 20.95
C ALA A 49 13.27 -2.93 20.40
N GLU A 50 14.02 -3.58 21.28
CA GLU A 50 15.21 -4.35 20.93
C GLU A 50 14.79 -5.82 20.76
N LEU A 51 14.64 -6.25 19.51
CA LEU A 51 14.20 -7.60 19.10
C LEU A 51 15.31 -8.36 18.36
N GLN A 52 16.57 -7.95 18.60
CA GLN A 52 17.72 -8.53 17.90
C GLN A 52 17.80 -10.04 18.16
N GLY A 53 17.84 -10.85 17.10
CA GLY A 53 17.86 -12.31 17.20
C GLY A 53 16.58 -12.95 17.78
N ALA A 54 15.49 -12.19 17.96
CA ALA A 54 14.24 -12.75 18.48
C ALA A 54 13.61 -13.74 17.50
N MET A 55 12.96 -14.78 18.00
CA MET A 55 12.20 -15.73 17.19
C MET A 55 10.72 -15.33 17.20
N LEU A 56 10.19 -14.89 16.06
CA LEU A 56 8.84 -14.41 15.83
C LEU A 56 8.18 -15.21 14.69
N ASP A 57 8.62 -16.45 14.47
CA ASP A 57 8.09 -17.31 13.41
C ASP A 57 6.59 -17.54 13.62
N ASN A 58 5.81 -17.39 12.55
CA ASN A 58 4.34 -17.48 12.56
C ASN A 58 3.65 -16.49 13.53
N ALA A 59 4.35 -15.50 14.08
CA ALA A 59 3.75 -14.51 14.96
C ALA A 59 2.78 -13.60 14.20
N ASN A 60 1.73 -13.14 14.88
CA ASN A 60 0.82 -12.14 14.36
C ASN A 60 1.25 -10.74 14.81
N LEU A 61 1.84 -9.97 13.91
CA LEU A 61 2.25 -8.58 14.06
C LEU A 61 1.40 -7.64 13.17
N THR A 62 0.22 -8.10 12.73
CA THR A 62 -0.69 -7.27 11.92
C THR A 62 -1.01 -5.98 12.66
N TRP A 63 -0.91 -4.84 11.97
CA TRP A 63 -1.09 -3.49 12.53
C TRP A 63 -0.14 -3.11 13.69
N ALA A 64 0.85 -3.94 14.02
CA ALA A 64 1.80 -3.60 15.08
C ALA A 64 2.66 -2.40 14.66
N ASP A 65 3.02 -1.59 15.65
CA ASP A 65 3.88 -0.43 15.44
C ASP A 65 5.30 -0.72 15.90
N LEU A 66 6.15 -1.11 14.96
CA LEU A 66 7.55 -1.43 15.19
C LEU A 66 8.49 -0.26 14.84
N GLN A 67 7.99 0.95 14.64
CA GLN A 67 8.83 2.04 14.14
C GLN A 67 10.13 2.20 14.93
N ARG A 68 11.27 2.22 14.22
CA ARG A 68 12.63 2.30 14.79
C ARG A 68 13.01 1.16 15.73
N ALA A 69 12.31 0.03 15.70
CA ALA A 69 12.75 -1.18 16.41
C ALA A 69 13.97 -1.80 15.72
N ASN A 70 14.73 -2.56 16.50
CA ASN A 70 15.86 -3.33 16.02
C ASN A 70 15.51 -4.81 15.97
N LEU A 71 15.26 -5.34 14.78
CA LEU A 71 14.99 -6.76 14.51
C LEU A 71 16.14 -7.42 13.72
N SER A 72 17.35 -6.87 13.78
CA SER A 72 18.47 -7.52 13.09
C SER A 72 18.67 -8.95 13.59
N ASP A 73 18.98 -9.87 12.67
CA ASP A 73 19.11 -11.31 12.91
C ASP A 73 17.84 -12.01 13.45
N ALA A 74 16.68 -11.33 13.52
CA ALA A 74 15.44 -11.95 13.98
C ALA A 74 14.87 -12.94 12.94
N SER A 75 14.09 -13.90 13.42
CA SER A 75 13.34 -14.83 12.57
C SER A 75 11.86 -14.45 12.55
N LEU A 76 11.33 -14.13 11.37
CA LEU A 76 9.93 -13.78 11.10
C LEU A 76 9.35 -14.66 9.99
N ASN A 77 9.78 -15.92 9.93
CA ASN A 77 9.31 -16.85 8.90
C ASN A 77 7.79 -17.02 9.03
N LYS A 78 7.08 -16.83 7.91
CA LYS A 78 5.61 -16.92 7.83
C LYS A 78 4.87 -15.97 8.79
N ALA A 79 5.54 -14.99 9.39
CA ALA A 79 4.90 -14.04 10.28
C ALA A 79 3.90 -13.16 9.52
N MET A 80 2.82 -12.75 10.20
CA MET A 80 1.83 -11.85 9.66
C MET A 80 2.17 -10.41 10.05
N LEU A 81 2.64 -9.60 9.09
CA LEU A 81 3.01 -8.19 9.28
C LEU A 81 2.17 -7.25 8.40
N SER A 82 0.95 -7.68 8.05
CA SER A 82 0.10 -6.90 7.16
C SER A 82 -0.23 -5.56 7.81
N GLU A 83 -0.04 -4.47 7.04
CA GLU A 83 -0.23 -3.09 7.48
C GLU A 83 0.57 -2.71 8.74
N ALA A 84 1.64 -3.45 9.07
CA ALA A 84 2.53 -3.12 10.19
C ALA A 84 3.39 -1.89 9.87
N ASN A 85 3.69 -1.09 10.90
CA ASN A 85 4.56 0.07 10.77
C ASN A 85 6.01 -0.31 11.08
N LEU A 86 6.80 -0.58 10.04
CA LEU A 86 8.22 -0.96 10.10
C LEU A 86 9.14 0.20 9.68
N ARG A 87 8.67 1.44 9.77
CA ARG A 87 9.44 2.62 9.33
C ARG A 87 10.75 2.74 10.11
N SER A 88 11.84 2.95 9.37
CA SER A 88 13.18 3.17 9.93
C SER A 88 13.64 2.07 10.90
N CYS A 89 13.17 0.83 10.74
CA CYS A 89 13.66 -0.31 11.52
C CYS A 89 15.04 -0.75 11.05
N ASN A 90 15.80 -1.36 11.96
CA ASN A 90 16.91 -2.21 11.57
C ASN A 90 16.39 -3.64 11.37
N LEU A 91 16.41 -4.13 10.14
CA LEU A 91 15.94 -5.44 9.67
C LEU A 91 17.07 -6.21 8.93
N GLN A 92 18.32 -5.86 9.24
CA GLN A 92 19.47 -6.48 8.59
C GLN A 92 19.54 -7.96 8.98
N TRP A 93 19.81 -8.85 8.02
CA TRP A 93 19.91 -10.30 8.23
C TRP A 93 18.63 -10.99 8.75
N THR A 94 17.51 -10.27 8.81
CA THR A 94 16.24 -10.82 9.28
C THR A 94 15.69 -11.86 8.28
N ASP A 95 15.14 -12.96 8.80
CA ASP A 95 14.50 -14.00 7.98
C ASP A 95 12.99 -13.74 7.88
N PHE A 96 12.52 -13.40 6.68
CA PHE A 96 11.12 -13.11 6.34
C PHE A 96 10.55 -14.12 5.34
N GLN A 97 11.09 -15.36 5.26
CA GLN A 97 10.60 -16.33 4.29
C GLN A 97 9.08 -16.51 4.43
N GLU A 98 8.38 -16.38 3.29
CA GLU A 98 6.93 -16.51 3.20
C GLU A 98 6.12 -15.57 4.14
N ALA A 99 6.75 -14.54 4.71
CA ALA A 99 6.08 -13.58 5.57
C ALA A 99 5.05 -12.73 4.81
N GLN A 100 4.01 -12.29 5.53
CA GLN A 100 2.89 -11.54 4.95
C GLN A 100 3.00 -10.05 5.29
N LEU A 101 3.68 -9.27 4.44
CA LEU A 101 3.93 -7.83 4.60
C LEU A 101 3.01 -6.95 3.72
N LYS A 102 1.81 -7.42 3.39
CA LYS A 102 0.88 -6.65 2.54
C LYS A 102 0.60 -5.28 3.17
N GLY A 103 0.84 -4.20 2.42
CA GLY A 103 0.61 -2.82 2.89
C GLY A 103 1.58 -2.34 3.99
N ALA A 104 2.57 -3.16 4.39
CA ALA A 104 3.49 -2.77 5.44
C ALA A 104 4.29 -1.52 5.08
N ALA A 105 4.53 -0.66 6.07
CA ALA A 105 5.26 0.59 5.89
C ALA A 105 6.73 0.42 6.28
N LEU A 106 7.60 0.26 5.29
CA LEU A 106 9.04 -0.03 5.42
C LEU A 106 9.94 1.17 5.05
N ILE A 107 9.38 2.39 5.01
CA ILE A 107 10.08 3.59 4.58
C ILE A 107 11.38 3.80 5.37
N GLY A 108 12.49 3.91 4.65
CA GLY A 108 13.82 4.12 5.20
C GLY A 108 14.31 3.02 6.16
N SER A 109 13.71 1.83 6.15
CA SER A 109 14.18 0.69 6.94
C SER A 109 15.40 0.03 6.30
N ASN A 110 16.21 -0.64 7.11
CA ASN A 110 17.40 -1.36 6.66
C ASN A 110 17.15 -2.87 6.60
N LEU A 111 16.82 -3.40 5.42
CA LEU A 111 16.64 -4.82 5.12
C LEU A 111 17.86 -5.46 4.45
N ALA A 112 19.05 -4.87 4.55
CA ALA A 112 20.23 -5.39 3.86
C ALA A 112 20.50 -6.85 4.27
N CYS A 113 20.85 -7.69 3.30
CA CYS A 113 21.12 -9.12 3.47
C CYS A 113 19.97 -9.94 4.12
N SER A 114 18.76 -9.39 4.20
CA SER A 114 17.58 -10.10 4.70
C SER A 114 17.10 -11.17 3.70
N ASN A 115 16.37 -12.15 4.21
CA ASN A 115 15.78 -13.21 3.39
C ASN A 115 14.27 -13.03 3.27
N LEU A 116 13.80 -12.57 2.12
CA LEU A 116 12.40 -12.31 1.79
C LEU A 116 11.87 -13.32 0.75
N ARG A 117 12.48 -14.51 0.63
CA ARG A 117 12.05 -15.52 -0.35
C ARG A 117 10.57 -15.84 -0.18
N GLY A 118 9.80 -15.70 -1.26
CA GLY A 118 8.37 -15.96 -1.29
C GLY A 118 7.50 -15.03 -0.43
N ALA A 119 8.07 -13.98 0.18
CA ALA A 119 7.33 -13.05 1.01
C ALA A 119 6.32 -12.24 0.17
N SER A 120 5.18 -11.89 0.78
CA SER A 120 4.17 -11.03 0.14
C SER A 120 4.36 -9.58 0.60
N LEU A 121 4.97 -8.75 -0.25
CA LEU A 121 5.12 -7.31 -0.08
C LEU A 121 4.14 -6.49 -0.95
N ARG A 122 3.00 -7.09 -1.33
CA ARG A 122 1.98 -6.40 -2.14
C ARG A 122 1.57 -5.09 -1.48
N LEU A 123 1.54 -3.99 -2.24
CA LEU A 123 1.19 -2.65 -1.75
C LEU A 123 2.12 -2.12 -0.63
N ALA A 124 3.22 -2.80 -0.29
CA ALA A 124 4.14 -2.33 0.72
C ALA A 124 4.85 -1.04 0.28
N ASN A 125 5.18 -0.19 1.25
CA ASN A 125 5.92 1.04 1.00
C ASN A 125 7.37 0.91 1.48
N LEU A 126 8.26 0.64 0.53
CA LEU A 126 9.70 0.49 0.67
C LEU A 126 10.47 1.74 0.22
N LYS A 127 9.83 2.93 0.20
CA LYS A 127 10.50 4.16 -0.23
C LYS A 127 11.80 4.38 0.56
N GLY A 128 12.92 4.53 -0.15
CA GLY A 128 14.23 4.73 0.44
C GLY A 128 14.73 3.60 1.35
N ALA A 129 14.09 2.44 1.34
CA ALA A 129 14.54 1.29 2.11
C ALA A 129 15.86 0.74 1.54
N ASN A 130 16.69 0.16 2.41
CA ASN A 130 17.91 -0.52 2.00
C ASN A 130 17.65 -2.03 1.91
N LEU A 131 17.66 -2.60 0.72
CA LEU A 131 17.52 -4.04 0.41
C LEU A 131 18.80 -4.56 -0.28
N ASP A 132 19.95 -3.90 -0.09
CA ASP A 132 21.21 -4.35 -0.68
C ASP A 132 21.49 -5.81 -0.27
N GLN A 133 21.80 -6.66 -1.26
CA GLN A 133 22.03 -8.10 -1.12
C GLN A 133 20.87 -8.89 -0.49
N ALA A 134 19.65 -8.32 -0.44
CA ALA A 134 18.48 -9.04 0.06
C ALA A 134 18.05 -10.15 -0.92
N ARG A 135 17.53 -11.25 -0.38
CA ARG A 135 17.01 -12.38 -1.16
C ARG A 135 15.50 -12.26 -1.31
N LEU A 136 15.03 -11.80 -2.46
CA LEU A 136 13.62 -11.58 -2.83
C LEU A 136 13.11 -12.61 -3.86
N VAL A 137 13.75 -13.78 -3.95
CA VAL A 137 13.38 -14.82 -4.92
C VAL A 137 11.90 -15.19 -4.77
N GLU A 138 11.16 -15.15 -5.88
CA GLU A 138 9.72 -15.42 -5.97
C GLU A 138 8.83 -14.52 -5.07
N ALA A 139 9.37 -13.44 -4.50
CA ALA A 139 8.61 -12.51 -3.68
C ALA A 139 7.54 -11.78 -4.50
N ASP A 140 6.44 -11.41 -3.83
CA ASP A 140 5.33 -10.69 -4.43
C ASP A 140 5.33 -9.21 -4.04
N LEU A 141 5.89 -8.37 -4.90
CA LEU A 141 5.97 -6.91 -4.76
C LEU A 141 4.97 -6.18 -5.68
N ARG A 142 3.88 -6.83 -6.09
CA ARG A 142 2.87 -6.18 -6.95
C ARG A 142 2.37 -4.88 -6.33
N VAL A 143 2.40 -3.80 -7.13
CA VAL A 143 1.97 -2.45 -6.73
C VAL A 143 2.73 -1.92 -5.50
N ALA A 144 3.92 -2.46 -5.19
CA ALA A 144 4.76 -1.93 -4.12
C ALA A 144 5.44 -0.61 -4.53
N THR A 145 5.75 0.24 -3.55
CA THR A 145 6.53 1.46 -3.75
C THR A 145 7.98 1.22 -3.34
N LEU A 146 8.90 1.24 -4.30
CA LEU A 146 10.36 1.09 -4.17
C LEU A 146 11.11 2.37 -4.58
N VAL A 147 10.44 3.52 -4.57
CA VAL A 147 11.03 4.81 -4.96
C VAL A 147 12.30 5.06 -4.15
N GLU A 148 13.42 5.33 -4.84
CA GLU A 148 14.74 5.56 -4.25
C GLU A 148 15.26 4.42 -3.36
N ALA A 149 14.67 3.22 -3.43
CA ALA A 149 15.15 2.07 -2.68
C ALA A 149 16.53 1.61 -3.19
N LYS A 150 17.34 1.06 -2.28
CA LYS A 150 18.64 0.46 -2.60
C LYS A 150 18.45 -1.05 -2.71
N LEU A 151 18.84 -1.63 -3.83
CA LEU A 151 18.75 -3.06 -4.14
C LEU A 151 20.06 -3.53 -4.83
N LEU A 152 21.21 -2.98 -4.42
CA LEU A 152 22.50 -3.37 -4.97
C LEU A 152 22.70 -4.88 -4.75
N ASP A 153 22.99 -5.61 -5.84
CA ASP A 153 23.22 -7.06 -5.82
C ASP A 153 22.09 -7.89 -5.17
N ALA A 154 20.86 -7.36 -5.11
CA ALA A 154 19.72 -8.08 -4.58
C ALA A 154 19.27 -9.21 -5.52
N ASP A 155 18.77 -10.31 -4.97
CA ASP A 155 18.28 -11.46 -5.75
C ASP A 155 16.75 -11.46 -5.84
N LEU A 156 16.22 -10.97 -6.97
CA LEU A 156 14.80 -10.89 -7.31
C LEU A 156 14.39 -11.94 -8.36
N GLN A 157 15.10 -13.07 -8.45
CA GLN A 157 14.76 -14.10 -9.44
C GLN A 157 13.29 -14.52 -9.35
N GLY A 158 12.58 -14.51 -10.47
CA GLY A 158 11.16 -14.89 -10.54
C GLY A 158 10.19 -14.01 -9.72
N ALA A 159 10.64 -12.88 -9.18
CA ALA A 159 9.81 -12.00 -8.37
C ALA A 159 8.68 -11.36 -9.20
N LYS A 160 7.57 -11.04 -8.52
CA LYS A 160 6.38 -10.42 -9.10
C LYS A 160 6.37 -8.93 -8.76
N LEU A 161 6.68 -8.07 -9.72
CA LEU A 161 6.81 -6.62 -9.59
C LEU A 161 5.83 -5.86 -10.49
N GLN A 162 4.73 -6.49 -10.88
CA GLN A 162 3.75 -5.85 -11.77
C GLN A 162 3.24 -4.55 -11.14
N GLU A 163 3.26 -3.48 -11.94
CA GLU A 163 2.86 -2.12 -11.54
C GLU A 163 3.62 -1.57 -10.32
N ALA A 164 4.78 -2.14 -9.96
CA ALA A 164 5.61 -1.61 -8.88
C ALA A 164 6.24 -0.27 -9.29
N ASN A 165 6.37 0.64 -8.33
CA ASN A 165 6.98 1.95 -8.54
C ASN A 165 8.41 1.98 -7.99
N SER A 166 9.39 1.81 -8.87
CA SER A 166 10.83 1.77 -8.56
C SER A 166 11.59 2.98 -9.13
N ILE A 167 10.94 4.15 -9.19
CA ILE A 167 11.57 5.38 -9.69
C ILE A 167 12.82 5.71 -8.87
N GLY A 168 13.94 5.95 -9.55
CA GLY A 168 15.23 6.29 -8.93
C GLY A 168 15.85 5.18 -8.08
N ALA A 169 15.30 3.95 -8.10
CA ALA A 169 15.85 2.84 -7.34
C ALA A 169 17.23 2.41 -7.87
N ASN A 170 18.08 1.92 -6.96
CA ASN A 170 19.40 1.40 -7.31
C ASN A 170 19.38 -0.14 -7.35
N LEU A 171 19.21 -0.71 -8.53
CA LEU A 171 19.21 -2.16 -8.79
C LEU A 171 20.51 -2.61 -9.51
N MET A 172 21.61 -1.91 -9.29
CA MET A 172 22.88 -2.28 -9.89
C MET A 172 23.26 -3.71 -9.47
N GLY A 173 23.65 -4.55 -10.45
CA GLY A 173 24.01 -5.95 -10.22
C GLY A 173 22.86 -6.87 -9.77
N ALA A 174 21.63 -6.36 -9.61
CA ALA A 174 20.50 -7.16 -9.12
C ALA A 174 20.13 -8.30 -10.09
N ASN A 175 19.75 -9.44 -9.54
CA ASN A 175 19.27 -10.58 -10.31
C ASN A 175 17.74 -10.54 -10.48
N LEU A 176 17.25 -10.17 -11.65
CA LEU A 176 15.83 -10.08 -12.01
C LEU A 176 15.44 -11.15 -13.06
N GLN A 177 16.21 -12.23 -13.16
CA GLN A 177 15.97 -13.27 -14.15
C GLN A 177 14.56 -13.85 -14.01
N GLY A 178 13.81 -13.87 -15.12
CA GLY A 178 12.43 -14.37 -15.16
C GLY A 178 11.42 -13.57 -14.32
N ALA A 179 11.79 -12.40 -13.80
CA ALA A 179 10.89 -11.57 -13.02
C ALA A 179 9.74 -11.03 -13.88
N ASN A 180 8.56 -10.84 -13.28
CA ASN A 180 7.43 -10.20 -13.95
C ASN A 180 7.34 -8.73 -13.55
N LEU A 181 7.76 -7.85 -14.45
CA LEU A 181 7.92 -6.40 -14.29
C LEU A 181 6.88 -5.64 -15.13
N MET A 182 5.79 -6.29 -15.53
CA MET A 182 4.77 -5.71 -16.41
C MET A 182 4.22 -4.41 -15.82
N GLY A 183 4.26 -3.33 -16.61
CA GLY A 183 3.76 -2.00 -16.21
C GLY A 183 4.53 -1.35 -15.05
N ALA A 184 5.66 -1.92 -14.60
CA ALA A 184 6.46 -1.33 -13.54
C ALA A 184 7.13 -0.02 -13.98
N SER A 185 7.34 0.90 -13.04
CA SER A 185 8.06 2.15 -13.28
C SER A 185 9.49 2.04 -12.76
N PHE A 186 10.46 2.14 -13.67
CA PHE A 186 11.90 2.18 -13.44
C PHE A 186 12.52 3.50 -13.94
N GLN A 187 11.73 4.58 -13.97
CA GLN A 187 12.24 5.86 -14.45
C GLN A 187 13.44 6.29 -13.60
N GLU A 188 14.51 6.72 -14.26
CA GLU A 188 15.78 7.14 -13.63
C GLU A 188 16.42 6.06 -12.72
N ALA A 189 15.99 4.80 -12.81
CA ALA A 189 16.56 3.71 -12.03
C ALA A 189 17.96 3.32 -12.54
N LYS A 190 18.82 2.86 -11.63
CA LYS A 190 20.13 2.30 -11.96
C LYS A 190 20.00 0.79 -12.06
N LEU A 191 20.10 0.25 -13.26
CA LEU A 191 20.03 -1.19 -13.58
C LEU A 191 21.35 -1.68 -14.20
N ASN A 192 22.44 -0.95 -13.99
CA ASN A 192 23.76 -1.32 -14.51
C ASN A 192 24.13 -2.73 -14.04
N ARG A 193 24.59 -3.59 -14.96
CA ARG A 193 24.94 -5.00 -14.69
C ARG A 193 23.81 -5.88 -14.17
N ALA A 194 22.56 -5.41 -14.14
CA ALA A 194 21.44 -6.21 -13.70
C ALA A 194 21.19 -7.40 -14.64
N ASN A 195 20.77 -8.54 -14.08
CA ASN A 195 20.36 -9.71 -14.86
C ASN A 195 18.85 -9.67 -15.12
N LEU A 196 18.42 -9.27 -16.30
CA LEU A 196 17.01 -9.20 -16.73
C LEU A 196 16.67 -10.28 -17.77
N GLN A 197 17.46 -11.36 -17.84
CA GLN A 197 17.22 -12.43 -18.80
C GLN A 197 15.83 -13.04 -18.61
N TRP A 198 15.09 -13.20 -19.71
CA TRP A 198 13.71 -13.71 -19.75
C TRP A 198 12.70 -12.94 -18.87
N ALA A 199 13.04 -11.73 -18.43
CA ALA A 199 12.13 -10.92 -17.63
C ALA A 199 11.00 -10.33 -18.51
N ASN A 200 9.82 -10.19 -17.92
CA ASN A 200 8.67 -9.58 -18.58
C ASN A 200 8.56 -8.09 -18.21
N LEU A 201 9.07 -7.22 -19.08
CA LEU A 201 9.03 -5.75 -18.96
C LEU A 201 7.94 -5.12 -19.84
N GLN A 202 6.92 -5.88 -20.24
CA GLN A 202 5.85 -5.38 -21.10
C GLN A 202 5.20 -4.12 -20.50
N GLY A 203 5.17 -3.03 -21.28
CA GLY A 203 4.60 -1.75 -20.87
C GLY A 203 5.33 -1.07 -19.70
N ALA A 204 6.51 -1.55 -19.29
CA ALA A 204 7.28 -0.92 -18.23
C ALA A 204 7.81 0.45 -18.67
N SER A 205 7.93 1.38 -17.71
CA SER A 205 8.54 2.68 -17.96
C SER A 205 10.00 2.68 -17.51
N LEU A 206 10.93 2.71 -18.44
CA LEU A 206 12.38 2.72 -18.22
C LEU A 206 13.01 4.08 -18.59
N GLN A 207 12.18 5.12 -18.72
CA GLN A 207 12.66 6.44 -19.16
C GLN A 207 13.86 6.91 -18.33
N ARG A 208 14.95 7.28 -19.01
CA ARG A 208 16.22 7.74 -18.41
C ARG A 208 16.88 6.72 -17.46
N ALA A 209 16.47 5.46 -17.48
CA ALA A 209 17.14 4.41 -16.73
C ALA A 209 18.54 4.11 -17.29
N ASP A 210 19.40 3.58 -16.42
CA ASP A 210 20.75 3.15 -16.78
C ASP A 210 20.83 1.62 -16.83
N LEU A 211 20.84 1.04 -18.03
CA LEU A 211 20.94 -0.41 -18.27
C LEU A 211 22.32 -0.80 -18.82
N GLN A 212 23.36 0.02 -18.65
CA GLN A 212 24.69 -0.32 -19.15
C GLN A 212 25.16 -1.65 -18.56
N GLU A 213 25.70 -2.53 -19.42
CA GLU A 213 26.15 -3.88 -19.04
C GLU A 213 25.04 -4.82 -18.50
N ALA A 214 23.77 -4.42 -18.49
CA ALA A 214 22.67 -5.30 -18.11
C ALA A 214 22.51 -6.45 -19.11
N LYS A 215 21.99 -7.60 -18.64
CA LYS A 215 21.68 -8.78 -19.47
C LYS A 215 20.19 -8.80 -19.79
N LEU A 216 19.82 -8.62 -21.04
CA LEU A 216 18.42 -8.56 -21.51
C LEU A 216 18.06 -9.72 -22.46
N PHE A 217 18.86 -10.79 -22.46
CA PHE A 217 18.62 -11.95 -23.32
C PHE A 217 17.18 -12.48 -23.18
N GLY A 218 16.44 -12.51 -24.28
CA GLY A 218 15.05 -13.00 -24.30
C GLY A 218 14.05 -12.17 -23.48
N ALA A 219 14.39 -10.96 -23.06
CA ALA A 219 13.48 -10.12 -22.27
C ALA A 219 12.33 -9.56 -23.13
N ASN A 220 11.13 -9.48 -22.55
CA ASN A 220 9.98 -8.88 -23.20
C ASN A 220 9.87 -7.39 -22.87
N LEU A 221 10.26 -6.51 -23.79
CA LEU A 221 10.16 -5.04 -23.70
C LEU A 221 9.02 -4.49 -24.57
N THR A 222 8.04 -5.31 -24.95
CA THR A 222 6.92 -4.90 -25.81
C THR A 222 6.18 -3.72 -25.17
N GLY A 223 6.03 -2.63 -25.91
CA GLY A 223 5.35 -1.41 -25.46
C GLY A 223 6.07 -0.66 -24.34
N ALA A 224 7.30 -1.03 -23.99
CA ALA A 224 8.04 -0.35 -22.93
C ALA A 224 8.42 1.09 -23.34
N ASN A 225 8.40 2.02 -22.38
CA ASN A 225 8.93 3.35 -22.59
C ASN A 225 10.45 3.34 -22.31
N LEU A 226 11.27 3.39 -23.36
CA LEU A 226 12.73 3.40 -23.30
C LEU A 226 13.32 4.79 -23.59
N MET A 227 12.53 5.86 -23.53
CA MET A 227 13.01 7.19 -23.87
C MET A 227 14.24 7.60 -23.04
N GLU A 228 15.28 8.09 -23.72
CA GLU A 228 16.54 8.53 -23.08
C GLU A 228 17.26 7.47 -22.22
N THR A 229 16.90 6.20 -22.37
CA THR A 229 17.51 5.08 -21.65
C THR A 229 18.91 4.82 -22.17
N LYS A 230 19.84 4.50 -21.28
CA LYS A 230 21.16 3.97 -21.67
C LYS A 230 21.06 2.45 -21.77
N LEU A 231 20.98 1.92 -22.97
CA LEU A 231 20.89 0.47 -23.21
C LEU A 231 22.26 -0.22 -23.08
N PRO A 232 22.29 -1.55 -22.81
CA PRO A 232 23.51 -2.34 -22.88
C PRO A 232 23.92 -2.58 -24.34
N SER A 233 25.05 -3.25 -24.54
CA SER A 233 25.46 -3.70 -25.88
C SER A 233 24.42 -4.62 -26.51
N LEU A 234 24.29 -4.58 -27.84
CA LEU A 234 23.36 -5.42 -28.61
C LEU A 234 23.53 -6.93 -28.33
N VAL A 235 24.75 -7.39 -28.05
CA VAL A 235 25.05 -8.78 -27.65
C VAL A 235 24.25 -9.19 -26.41
N ASN A 236 24.08 -8.28 -25.45
CA ASN A 236 23.30 -8.53 -24.24
C ASN A 236 21.79 -8.42 -24.46
N MET A 237 21.35 -7.97 -25.63
CA MET A 237 19.95 -7.80 -25.99
C MET A 237 19.44 -8.87 -26.97
N GLN A 238 20.24 -9.89 -27.29
CA GLN A 238 19.83 -10.96 -28.20
C GLN A 238 18.50 -11.59 -27.78
N GLY A 239 17.59 -11.77 -28.74
CA GLY A 239 16.25 -12.30 -28.49
C GLY A 239 15.30 -11.36 -27.75
N ALA A 240 15.71 -10.13 -27.38
CA ALA A 240 14.82 -9.17 -26.75
C ALA A 240 13.70 -8.71 -27.70
N GLN A 241 12.51 -8.50 -27.15
CA GLN A 241 11.30 -8.13 -27.87
C GLN A 241 11.00 -6.63 -27.64
N LEU A 242 11.16 -5.77 -28.65
CA LEU A 242 11.01 -4.30 -28.54
C LEU A 242 9.79 -3.76 -29.32
N GLN A 243 8.81 -4.61 -29.61
CA GLN A 243 7.64 -4.24 -30.40
C GLN A 243 6.88 -3.08 -29.75
N GLY A 244 6.72 -1.99 -30.49
CA GLY A 244 6.02 -0.80 -29.99
C GLY A 244 6.73 -0.09 -28.82
N ALA A 245 7.99 -0.43 -28.54
CA ALA A 245 8.77 0.27 -27.52
C ALA A 245 9.08 1.71 -27.98
N GLN A 246 9.11 2.65 -27.04
CA GLN A 246 9.40 4.05 -27.33
C GLN A 246 10.91 4.29 -27.23
N LEU A 247 11.59 4.49 -28.37
CA LEU A 247 13.06 4.51 -28.45
C LEU A 247 13.68 5.92 -28.57
N LYS A 248 12.88 6.99 -28.46
CA LYS A 248 13.35 8.35 -28.66
C LYS A 248 14.47 8.70 -27.67
N GLY A 249 15.64 9.08 -28.20
CA GLY A 249 16.79 9.52 -27.39
C GLY A 249 17.55 8.40 -26.68
N VAL A 250 17.25 7.13 -26.99
CA VAL A 250 18.01 5.97 -26.48
C VAL A 250 19.51 6.14 -26.78
N LYS A 251 20.34 5.77 -25.81
CA LYS A 251 21.79 5.80 -25.91
C LYS A 251 22.33 4.38 -25.90
N LEU A 252 23.17 4.05 -26.87
CA LEU A 252 23.89 2.79 -26.99
C LEU A 252 25.40 2.98 -26.77
N PRO A 253 26.15 1.89 -26.53
CA PRO A 253 27.61 1.91 -26.65
C PRO A 253 28.07 2.45 -28.01
N LYS A 254 29.26 3.05 -28.05
CA LYS A 254 29.81 3.66 -29.27
C LYS A 254 29.90 2.63 -30.40
N GLY A 255 29.37 2.99 -31.58
CA GLY A 255 29.44 2.18 -32.79
C GLY A 255 28.27 1.20 -32.99
N GLU A 256 27.37 1.07 -32.03
CA GLU A 256 26.17 0.25 -32.19
C GLU A 256 24.98 1.05 -32.76
N ASN A 257 24.16 0.38 -33.57
CA ASN A 257 22.94 0.95 -34.16
C ASN A 257 21.77 0.01 -33.92
N LEU A 258 20.81 0.44 -33.09
CA LEU A 258 19.64 -0.36 -32.73
C LEU A 258 18.73 -0.61 -33.93
N GLU A 259 18.48 0.41 -34.75
CA GLU A 259 17.56 0.32 -35.88
C GLU A 259 18.05 -0.67 -36.94
N ALA A 260 19.37 -0.74 -37.16
CA ALA A 260 19.97 -1.71 -38.08
C ALA A 260 19.96 -3.15 -37.54
N ALA A 261 19.93 -3.32 -36.22
CA ALA A 261 19.96 -4.63 -35.57
C ALA A 261 18.57 -5.24 -35.37
N MET A 262 17.50 -4.43 -35.36
CA MET A 262 16.14 -4.90 -35.14
C MET A 262 15.55 -5.54 -36.40
N LEU A 263 14.92 -6.70 -36.23
CA LEU A 263 14.07 -7.31 -37.25
C LEU A 263 12.82 -6.45 -37.49
N PRO A 264 12.14 -6.57 -38.66
CA PRO A 264 10.91 -5.82 -38.94
C PRO A 264 9.80 -6.03 -37.91
N ASN A 265 9.80 -7.20 -37.27
CA ASN A 265 8.87 -7.53 -36.20
C ASN A 265 9.26 -6.90 -34.85
N GLY A 266 10.28 -6.05 -34.76
CA GLY A 266 10.72 -5.37 -33.54
C GLY A 266 11.54 -6.21 -32.56
N SER A 267 12.00 -7.41 -32.93
CA SER A 267 12.87 -8.23 -32.08
C SER A 267 14.34 -8.10 -32.46
N ILE A 268 15.23 -8.32 -31.50
CA ILE A 268 16.67 -8.49 -31.77
C ILE A 268 16.90 -9.96 -32.14
N PRO A 269 17.60 -10.25 -33.25
CA PRO A 269 17.93 -11.60 -33.65
C PRO A 269 18.58 -12.40 -32.52
N TYR A 270 18.25 -13.69 -32.50
CA TYR A 270 18.99 -14.66 -31.72
C TYR A 270 19.98 -15.34 -32.66
N GLU A 271 21.27 -15.07 -32.47
CA GLU A 271 22.29 -15.93 -33.08
C GLU A 271 22.43 -17.17 -32.19
N GLU A 272 21.90 -18.30 -32.66
CA GLU A 272 22.32 -19.59 -32.13
C GLU A 272 23.83 -19.69 -32.37
N THR A 273 24.62 -19.40 -31.35
CA THR A 273 26.02 -19.77 -31.38
C THR A 273 26.05 -21.28 -31.51
N SER A 274 26.49 -21.74 -32.67
CA SER A 274 26.64 -23.13 -33.05
C SER A 274 27.74 -23.78 -32.21
N ASN A 275 27.47 -24.01 -30.93
CA ASN A 275 28.22 -24.93 -30.08
C ASN A 275 27.23 -25.82 -29.32
N SER A 276 27.11 -27.01 -29.89
CA SER A 276 26.32 -28.18 -29.53
C SER A 276 26.16 -28.52 -28.05
N GLN A 277 24.96 -29.05 -27.76
CA GLN A 277 24.64 -30.10 -26.77
C GLN A 277 24.58 -29.71 -25.28
N THR A 278 23.37 -29.36 -24.81
CA THR A 278 22.56 -30.26 -23.96
C THR A 278 21.16 -29.67 -23.75
N ARG A 279 20.14 -30.52 -23.89
CA ARG A 279 18.71 -30.21 -23.84
C ARG A 279 18.24 -29.82 -22.43
N GLY A 280 17.33 -28.86 -22.37
CA GLY A 280 16.54 -28.54 -21.18
C GLY A 280 15.51 -27.44 -21.48
N SER A 281 14.45 -27.82 -22.18
CA SER A 281 13.36 -26.96 -22.68
C SER A 281 12.59 -26.23 -21.57
N LEU A 282 12.57 -24.90 -21.60
CA LEU A 282 11.49 -24.07 -21.05
C LEU A 282 11.32 -22.80 -21.90
N ALA A 283 10.60 -22.93 -23.01
CA ALA A 283 9.96 -21.80 -23.68
C ALA A 283 8.44 -21.91 -23.43
N PRO A 284 7.73 -20.89 -22.91
CA PRO A 284 6.28 -20.93 -22.84
C PRO A 284 5.68 -20.57 -24.21
N SER A 285 4.90 -21.49 -24.75
CA SER A 285 4.10 -21.33 -25.97
C SER A 285 2.93 -20.36 -25.76
N SER A 286 2.77 -19.40 -26.67
CA SER A 286 1.57 -18.57 -26.81
C SER A 286 0.56 -19.14 -27.81
N ALA A 287 -0.73 -19.01 -27.45
CA ALA A 287 -1.91 -18.88 -28.30
C ALA A 287 -2.38 -20.06 -29.20
N LYS A 288 -3.54 -20.63 -28.84
CA LYS A 288 -4.62 -20.95 -29.79
C LYS A 288 -5.98 -20.60 -29.19
N SER A 289 -6.67 -19.67 -29.85
CA SER A 289 -8.11 -19.50 -29.80
C SER A 289 -8.79 -20.52 -30.72
N SER A 290 -9.89 -21.13 -30.27
CA SER A 290 -11.01 -21.52 -31.14
C SER A 290 -12.26 -21.76 -30.28
N SER A 291 -13.34 -21.11 -30.70
CA SER A 291 -14.72 -21.25 -30.24
C SER A 291 -15.33 -22.57 -30.70
N LEU A 292 -16.22 -23.18 -29.89
CA LEU A 292 -17.48 -23.77 -30.37
C LEU A 292 -18.46 -24.08 -29.22
N SER A 293 -19.72 -23.83 -29.56
CA SER A 293 -20.99 -23.85 -28.83
C SER A 293 -21.42 -25.15 -28.12
N GLY A 294 -22.27 -25.00 -27.09
CA GLY A 294 -23.16 -26.07 -26.61
C GLY A 294 -24.19 -25.61 -25.57
N LYS A 295 -25.36 -25.14 -26.02
CA LYS A 295 -26.56 -24.89 -25.21
C LYS A 295 -27.12 -26.21 -24.65
N LYS A 296 -27.65 -26.20 -23.41
CA LYS A 296 -28.94 -26.82 -23.06
C LYS A 296 -29.48 -26.29 -21.72
N ALA A 297 -30.72 -25.82 -21.76
CA ALA A 297 -31.57 -25.46 -20.64
C ALA A 297 -32.40 -26.67 -20.18
N ASN A 298 -32.76 -26.75 -18.89
CA ASN A 298 -34.17 -26.70 -18.47
C ASN A 298 -34.38 -26.83 -16.95
N LYS A 299 -35.23 -25.91 -16.45
CA LYS A 299 -36.36 -26.09 -15.51
C LYS A 299 -36.14 -26.30 -14.01
N SER A 300 -36.46 -25.22 -13.29
CA SER A 300 -37.24 -25.10 -12.05
C SER A 300 -38.51 -26.00 -12.03
N PRO A 301 -39.15 -26.27 -10.86
CA PRO A 301 -39.95 -25.24 -10.18
C PRO A 301 -40.07 -25.29 -8.62
N GLU A 302 -40.29 -24.09 -8.08
CA GLU A 302 -41.29 -23.66 -7.08
C GLU A 302 -41.32 -24.15 -5.59
N ASN A 303 -41.22 -23.12 -4.74
CA ASN A 303 -42.15 -22.71 -3.67
C ASN A 303 -42.19 -23.43 -2.31
N ASN A 304 -41.75 -22.69 -1.27
CA ASN A 304 -42.58 -21.99 -0.28
C ASN A 304 -42.14 -22.16 1.20
N LEU A 305 -41.84 -20.99 1.79
CA LEU A 305 -42.32 -20.44 3.07
C LEU A 305 -42.17 -21.24 4.39
N GLY A 306 -41.60 -20.55 5.39
CA GLY A 306 -41.73 -20.87 6.82
C GLY A 306 -40.45 -20.50 7.60
N SER A 307 -40.24 -19.23 7.92
CA SER A 307 -40.46 -18.66 9.27
C SER A 307 -39.74 -19.40 10.40
N ASN A 308 -38.69 -18.78 10.96
CA ASN A 308 -38.49 -18.54 12.41
C ASN A 308 -37.01 -18.30 12.74
N SER A 309 -36.64 -17.02 12.84
CA SER A 309 -35.83 -16.55 13.98
C SER A 309 -36.64 -16.76 15.26
N PRO A 310 -36.05 -17.18 16.39
CA PRO A 310 -35.28 -16.27 17.26
C PRO A 310 -34.04 -17.00 17.86
N THR A 311 -33.07 -16.44 18.59
CA THR A 311 -33.08 -15.56 19.78
C THR A 311 -31.59 -15.26 20.07
N LYS A 312 -31.13 -14.00 20.14
CA LYS A 312 -30.73 -13.26 21.37
C LYS A 312 -30.31 -14.12 22.58
N THR A 313 -29.12 -13.84 23.13
CA THR A 313 -28.91 -13.31 24.51
C THR A 313 -27.41 -13.14 24.83
N LEU A 314 -26.97 -11.89 25.07
CA LEU A 314 -26.45 -11.32 26.35
C LEU A 314 -24.93 -11.54 26.50
N LEU A 315 -24.06 -10.55 26.73
CA LEU A 315 -24.05 -9.40 27.65
C LEU A 315 -23.18 -8.29 26.98
N SER A 316 -23.66 -7.07 26.72
CA SER A 316 -23.91 -5.92 27.63
C SER A 316 -22.66 -5.28 28.26
N ASP A 317 -22.49 -4.01 27.88
CA ASP A 317 -22.15 -2.81 28.68
C ASP A 317 -20.83 -2.67 29.42
N SER A 318 -20.42 -1.39 29.47
CA SER A 318 -19.35 -0.73 30.22
C SER A 318 -17.94 -0.88 29.60
N ASN A 319 -17.34 0.15 28.98
CA ASN A 319 -17.18 1.51 29.47
C ASN A 319 -17.17 2.56 28.35
N LEU A 320 -18.25 3.33 28.26
CA LEU A 320 -18.11 4.78 28.19
C LEU A 320 -17.88 5.24 29.63
N ILE A 321 -16.78 5.96 29.90
CA ILE A 321 -16.72 6.90 31.04
C ILE A 321 -16.32 8.26 30.48
N THR A 322 -17.01 9.26 31.02
CA THR A 322 -17.53 10.45 30.36
C THR A 322 -16.74 11.74 30.61
N TYR A 323 -17.15 12.70 29.80
CA TYR A 323 -16.93 14.14 29.78
C TYR A 323 -17.53 14.87 31.01
N ASN A 324 -16.69 15.42 31.88
CA ASN A 324 -16.72 16.80 32.43
C ASN A 324 -15.57 17.01 33.44
N GLY A 325 -14.34 16.79 32.98
CA GLY A 325 -13.14 16.99 33.81
C GLY A 325 -11.87 16.39 33.21
N LYS A 326 -11.65 16.61 31.89
CA LYS A 326 -10.47 16.29 31.07
C LYS A 326 -9.68 14.98 31.36
N VAL A 327 -9.67 14.07 30.38
CA VAL A 327 -8.42 13.62 29.73
C VAL A 327 -8.61 13.69 28.20
N ILE A 328 -7.72 14.46 27.58
CA ILE A 328 -7.64 14.77 26.14
C ILE A 328 -6.76 13.70 25.47
N GLY A 329 -7.07 13.37 24.21
CA GLY A 329 -6.44 12.32 23.41
C GLY A 329 -4.91 12.28 23.43
N SER A 330 -4.38 11.09 23.18
CA SER A 330 -2.95 10.75 23.19
C SER A 330 -2.09 11.69 22.31
N GLN A 331 -0.83 11.89 22.70
CA GLN A 331 0.18 12.69 21.97
C GLN A 331 0.29 12.37 20.46
N GLU A 332 -0.09 11.18 20.01
CA GLU A 332 -0.11 10.78 18.61
C GLU A 332 -1.20 11.48 17.78
N GLN A 333 -2.33 11.81 18.39
CA GLN A 333 -3.43 12.52 17.72
C GLN A 333 -3.10 14.01 17.54
N LEU A 334 -2.28 14.59 18.42
CA LEU A 334 -1.71 15.93 18.28
C LEU A 334 -0.65 15.99 17.16
N LEU A 335 0.14 14.92 16.98
CA LEU A 335 1.09 14.78 15.86
C LEU A 335 0.41 14.54 14.52
N TYR A 336 -0.69 13.77 14.48
CA TYR A 336 -1.55 13.61 13.29
C TYR A 336 -2.15 14.95 12.87
N ARG A 337 -2.67 15.72 13.84
CA ARG A 337 -3.16 17.08 13.64
C ARG A 337 -2.08 17.99 13.06
N SER A 338 -0.87 18.00 13.63
CA SER A 338 0.25 18.82 13.12
C SER A 338 0.63 18.47 11.68
N ARG A 339 0.65 17.18 11.31
CA ARG A 339 0.97 16.74 9.94
C ARG A 339 -0.12 17.09 8.93
N LEU A 340 -1.39 16.98 9.31
CA LEU A 340 -2.50 17.38 8.45
C LEU A 340 -2.52 18.90 8.27
N LEU A 341 -2.32 19.68 9.34
CA LEU A 341 -2.24 21.14 9.28
C LEU A 341 -1.11 21.60 8.36
N THR A 342 0.10 21.07 8.51
CA THR A 342 1.23 21.41 7.63
C THR A 342 0.98 21.02 6.17
N ALA A 343 0.27 19.91 5.91
CA ALA A 343 -0.10 19.51 4.55
C ALA A 343 -1.25 20.34 3.95
N ALA A 344 -2.09 20.93 4.80
CA ALA A 344 -3.19 21.81 4.43
C ALA A 344 -2.73 23.24 4.18
N GLU A 345 -1.83 23.77 5.03
CA GLU A 345 -1.16 25.07 4.86
C GLU A 345 -0.36 25.15 3.56
N GLN A 346 0.16 24.02 3.06
CA GLN A 346 0.85 23.97 1.76
C GLN A 346 -0.11 24.00 0.55
N ARG A 347 -1.41 23.78 0.73
CA ARG A 347 -2.40 23.53 -0.36
C ARG A 347 -3.54 24.54 -0.42
N LEU A 348 -3.97 25.03 0.74
CA LEU A 348 -4.91 26.13 0.91
C LEU A 348 -4.03 27.35 1.20
N ASP A 349 -3.97 28.33 0.29
CA ASP A 349 -3.60 29.68 0.77
C ASP A 349 -4.61 30.05 1.86
N LEU A 350 -4.16 30.73 2.92
CA LEU A 350 -4.99 31.11 4.07
C LEU A 350 -6.23 31.96 3.69
N ASP A 351 -6.34 32.39 2.41
CA ASP A 351 -7.49 33.05 1.79
C ASP A 351 -8.44 32.09 1.00
N GLY A 352 -8.29 30.77 1.12
CA GLY A 352 -9.21 29.78 0.54
C GLY A 352 -8.93 29.35 -0.91
N GLY A 353 -7.77 29.71 -1.48
CA GLY A 353 -7.36 29.33 -2.83
C GLY A 353 -6.77 27.91 -2.92
N LEU A 354 -7.28 27.09 -3.85
CA LEU A 354 -6.80 25.73 -4.15
C LEU A 354 -5.59 25.75 -5.11
N LYS A 355 -4.42 25.26 -4.69
CA LYS A 355 -3.33 24.92 -5.64
C LYS A 355 -3.62 23.60 -6.36
N THR A 356 -3.73 23.63 -7.69
CA THR A 356 -4.00 22.46 -8.53
C THR A 356 -2.84 21.45 -8.49
N SER A 357 -3.06 20.33 -7.79
CA SER A 357 -2.11 19.21 -7.70
C SER A 357 -2.78 17.90 -8.13
N SER A 358 -2.70 17.57 -9.42
CA SER A 358 -3.32 16.37 -10.04
C SER A 358 -2.76 15.02 -9.56
N ILE A 359 -1.75 15.01 -8.68
CA ILE A 359 -1.01 13.80 -8.26
C ILE A 359 -1.62 13.14 -7.01
N THR A 360 -2.48 13.83 -6.24
CA THR A 360 -3.00 13.31 -4.94
C THR A 360 -4.37 12.62 -5.03
N ILE A 361 -5.08 12.78 -6.15
CA ILE A 361 -6.50 12.42 -6.27
C ILE A 361 -6.73 10.91 -6.18
N ALA A 362 -5.76 10.06 -6.52
CA ALA A 362 -5.91 8.60 -6.42
C ALA A 362 -5.84 8.06 -4.97
N HIS A 363 -5.07 8.70 -4.09
CA HIS A 363 -4.81 8.22 -2.72
C HIS A 363 -5.92 8.54 -1.71
N ARG A 364 -6.84 9.47 -2.02
CA ARG A 364 -7.91 9.92 -1.11
C ARG A 364 -9.31 9.45 -1.49
N ARG A 365 -9.44 8.66 -2.55
CA ARG A 365 -10.75 8.21 -3.05
C ARG A 365 -11.49 7.27 -2.09
N GLY A 366 -10.89 6.90 -0.95
CA GLY A 366 -11.37 5.88 -0.03
C GLY A 366 -11.34 4.49 -0.66
N PRO A 367 -11.70 3.44 0.09
CA PRO A 367 -11.90 2.10 -0.45
C PRO A 367 -12.82 2.13 -1.68
N SER A 368 -12.44 1.50 -2.78
CA SER A 368 -13.17 1.62 -4.07
C SER A 368 -14.64 1.18 -3.97
N ASN A 369 -14.95 0.22 -3.11
CA ASN A 369 -16.31 -0.24 -2.80
C ASN A 369 -17.12 0.80 -1.99
N LEU A 370 -16.55 1.37 -0.94
CA LEU A 370 -17.20 2.45 -0.16
C LEU A 370 -17.47 3.66 -1.05
N ARG A 371 -16.50 4.03 -1.90
CA ARG A 371 -16.66 5.11 -2.87
C ARG A 371 -17.80 4.88 -3.84
N GLN A 372 -17.89 3.68 -4.43
CA GLN A 372 -18.98 3.34 -5.34
C GLN A 372 -20.34 3.38 -4.63
N GLY A 373 -20.42 2.87 -3.39
CA GLY A 373 -21.62 2.94 -2.57
C GLY A 373 -22.04 4.39 -2.25
N LEU A 374 -21.10 5.24 -1.86
CA LEU A 374 -21.35 6.66 -1.59
C LEU A 374 -21.74 7.43 -2.84
N LEU A 375 -21.09 7.20 -3.99
CA LEU A 375 -21.46 7.81 -5.27
C LEU A 375 -22.91 7.47 -5.66
N ALA A 376 -23.34 6.24 -5.43
CA ALA A 376 -24.72 5.83 -5.67
C ALA A 376 -25.69 6.46 -4.65
N ALA A 377 -25.37 6.40 -3.36
CA ALA A 377 -26.25 6.87 -2.28
C ALA A 377 -26.46 8.38 -2.28
N TYR A 378 -25.43 9.15 -2.66
CA TYR A 378 -25.47 10.61 -2.75
C TYR A 378 -25.83 11.13 -4.15
N ASN A 379 -26.27 10.27 -5.07
CA ASN A 379 -26.58 10.64 -6.46
C ASN A 379 -25.43 11.45 -7.12
N ARG A 380 -24.18 11.06 -6.82
CA ARG A 380 -22.94 11.70 -7.29
C ARG A 380 -22.82 13.18 -6.92
N GLN A 381 -23.42 13.61 -5.81
CA GLN A 381 -23.32 14.98 -5.29
C GLN A 381 -22.57 15.04 -3.96
N CYS A 382 -21.79 16.09 -3.76
CA CYS A 382 -21.16 16.35 -2.46
C CYS A 382 -22.20 16.59 -1.38
N ALA A 383 -22.07 15.90 -0.25
CA ALA A 383 -22.98 15.99 0.90
C ALA A 383 -23.14 17.40 1.48
N ILE A 384 -22.15 18.29 1.25
CA ILE A 384 -22.11 19.65 1.80
C ILE A 384 -22.33 20.68 0.70
N SER A 385 -21.52 20.67 -0.36
CA SER A 385 -21.57 21.71 -1.40
C SER A 385 -22.53 21.42 -2.56
N SER A 386 -23.19 20.26 -2.59
CA SER A 386 -23.99 19.78 -3.73
C SER A 386 -23.22 19.61 -5.05
N CYS A 387 -21.90 19.81 -5.05
CA CYS A 387 -21.06 19.70 -6.24
C CYS A 387 -21.18 18.31 -6.86
N ASN A 388 -21.46 18.22 -8.17
CA ASN A 388 -21.64 16.96 -8.90
C ASN A 388 -20.46 16.61 -9.83
N ALA A 389 -19.35 17.33 -9.73
CA ALA A 389 -18.14 17.05 -10.48
C ALA A 389 -17.43 15.83 -9.89
N GLU A 390 -17.84 14.63 -10.31
CA GLU A 390 -17.33 13.35 -9.81
C GLU A 390 -15.79 13.23 -9.70
N PRO A 391 -14.96 13.79 -10.61
CA PRO A 391 -13.51 13.73 -10.49
C PRO A 391 -12.95 14.35 -9.20
N VAL A 392 -13.65 15.32 -8.61
CA VAL A 392 -13.25 16.04 -7.40
C VAL A 392 -13.98 15.57 -6.13
N LEU A 393 -14.88 14.59 -6.25
CA LEU A 393 -15.55 13.99 -5.11
C LEU A 393 -14.68 12.88 -4.51
N GLU A 394 -14.65 12.77 -3.19
CA GLU A 394 -13.83 11.86 -2.40
C GLU A 394 -14.70 11.17 -1.34
N ALA A 395 -14.38 9.91 -1.03
CA ALA A 395 -15.07 9.15 0.01
C ALA A 395 -14.34 9.36 1.34
N THR A 396 -15.05 9.98 2.27
CA THR A 396 -14.57 10.31 3.61
C THR A 396 -15.08 9.27 4.59
N LEU A 397 -14.22 8.75 5.46
CA LEU A 397 -14.62 7.90 6.58
C LEU A 397 -14.88 8.76 7.81
N LEU A 398 -16.02 8.55 8.48
CA LEU A 398 -16.38 9.30 9.69
C LEU A 398 -15.47 8.98 10.89
N ILE A 399 -14.98 7.75 10.95
CA ILE A 399 -13.97 7.31 11.92
C ILE A 399 -12.73 6.83 11.14
N PRO A 400 -11.59 7.53 11.26
CA PRO A 400 -10.33 7.08 10.70
C PRO A 400 -9.97 5.69 11.22
N ASN A 401 -9.57 4.79 10.32
CA ASN A 401 -9.16 3.41 10.64
C ASN A 401 -10.25 2.48 11.21
N SER A 402 -11.53 2.75 10.93
CA SER A 402 -12.62 1.78 11.08
C SER A 402 -12.43 0.59 10.10
N LEU A 403 -11.51 -0.32 10.43
CA LEU A 403 -11.14 -1.48 9.61
C LEU A 403 -11.91 -2.73 10.06
N GLN A 404 -13.24 -2.70 9.96
CA GLN A 404 -14.02 -3.94 9.91
C GLN A 404 -14.30 -4.30 8.45
N HIS A 405 -14.22 -5.58 8.12
CA HIS A 405 -14.24 -6.13 6.76
C HIS A 405 -15.55 -5.91 5.95
N ASN A 406 -16.44 -5.01 6.37
CA ASN A 406 -17.67 -4.63 5.69
C ASN A 406 -17.94 -3.13 5.89
N PHE A 407 -17.37 -2.26 5.04
CA PHE A 407 -17.72 -0.84 5.07
C PHE A 407 -19.19 -0.65 4.72
N GLN A 408 -19.97 -0.04 5.62
CA GLN A 408 -21.31 0.41 5.30
C GLN A 408 -21.24 1.82 4.69
N VAL A 409 -22.16 2.12 3.77
CA VAL A 409 -22.25 3.45 3.18
C VAL A 409 -22.48 4.53 4.26
N SER A 410 -23.20 4.17 5.32
CA SER A 410 -23.45 5.01 6.50
C SER A 410 -22.20 5.38 7.30
N ASP A 411 -21.07 4.68 7.12
CA ASP A 411 -19.81 4.99 7.82
C ASP A 411 -18.99 6.10 7.12
N GLY A 412 -19.49 6.63 6.01
CA GLY A 412 -18.79 7.63 5.24
C GLY A 412 -19.67 8.76 4.69
N LEU A 413 -19.00 9.74 4.10
CA LEU A 413 -19.59 10.88 3.40
C LEU A 413 -18.95 11.02 2.03
N LEU A 414 -19.71 11.52 1.06
CA LEU A 414 -19.17 11.93 -0.23
C LEU A 414 -18.88 13.43 -0.20
N LEU A 415 -17.60 13.82 -0.16
CA LEU A 415 -17.19 15.22 -0.01
C LEU A 415 -16.37 15.70 -1.21
N ARG A 416 -16.42 17.00 -1.51
CA ARG A 416 -15.47 17.65 -2.43
C ARG A 416 -14.08 17.60 -1.79
N ALA A 417 -13.02 17.40 -2.58
CA ALA A 417 -11.66 17.12 -2.06
C ALA A 417 -11.11 18.17 -1.06
N ASP A 418 -11.46 19.44 -1.23
CA ASP A 418 -11.14 20.54 -0.32
C ASP A 418 -11.93 20.45 1.00
N ILE A 419 -13.25 20.24 0.92
CA ILE A 419 -14.13 20.05 2.08
C ILE A 419 -13.74 18.80 2.86
N HIS A 420 -13.37 17.71 2.16
CA HIS A 420 -12.81 16.51 2.77
C HIS A 420 -11.55 16.82 3.58
N THR A 421 -10.65 17.65 3.04
CA THR A 421 -9.44 18.08 3.74
C THR A 421 -9.78 18.86 5.00
N LEU A 422 -10.73 19.80 4.93
CA LEU A 422 -11.17 20.58 6.09
C LEU A 422 -11.88 19.72 7.15
N PHE A 423 -12.60 18.70 6.71
CA PHE A 423 -13.24 17.71 7.58
C PHE A 423 -12.20 16.86 8.32
N ASP A 424 -11.15 16.39 7.63
CA ASP A 424 -10.03 15.65 8.25
C ASP A 424 -9.23 16.50 9.25
N LEU A 425 -9.16 17.81 9.00
CA LEU A 425 -8.54 18.78 9.90
C LEU A 425 -9.39 19.15 11.11
N TYR A 426 -10.61 18.61 11.19
CA TYR A 426 -11.61 18.95 12.22
C TYR A 426 -12.01 20.43 12.19
N LEU A 427 -11.93 21.09 11.03
CA LEU A 427 -12.35 22.48 10.83
C LEU A 427 -13.79 22.61 10.30
N ILE A 428 -14.35 21.50 9.78
CA ILE A 428 -15.77 21.35 9.49
C ILE A 428 -16.27 20.17 10.33
N ALA A 429 -17.36 20.37 11.06
CA ALA A 429 -18.05 19.36 11.84
C ALA A 429 -19.47 19.15 11.32
N ILE A 430 -20.08 18.03 11.68
CA ILE A 430 -21.51 17.78 11.43
C ILE A 430 -22.14 17.46 12.78
N GLU A 431 -23.10 18.26 13.19
CA GLU A 431 -23.86 18.04 14.42
C GLU A 431 -24.73 16.78 14.28
N PRO A 432 -24.52 15.73 15.08
CA PRO A 432 -25.13 14.41 14.83
C PRO A 432 -26.66 14.37 14.96
N ASP A 433 -27.23 15.25 15.78
CA ASP A 433 -28.66 15.26 16.05
C ASP A 433 -29.45 16.06 15.02
N THR A 434 -28.92 17.21 14.63
CA THR A 434 -29.57 18.11 13.67
C THR A 434 -29.11 17.92 12.23
N MET A 435 -28.00 17.19 12.03
CA MET A 435 -27.29 17.06 10.74
C MET A 435 -26.86 18.41 10.16
N ARG A 436 -26.65 19.43 10.99
CA ARG A 436 -26.14 20.72 10.53
C ARG A 436 -24.62 20.69 10.38
N VAL A 437 -24.15 21.25 9.28
CA VAL A 437 -22.74 21.49 9.02
C VAL A 437 -22.30 22.69 9.86
N LEU A 438 -21.26 22.53 10.66
CA LEU A 438 -20.66 23.60 11.45
C LEU A 438 -19.26 23.87 10.92
N VAL A 439 -18.96 25.14 10.66
CA VAL A 439 -17.67 25.61 10.14
C VAL A 439 -16.94 26.39 11.23
N ALA A 440 -15.67 26.05 11.45
CA ALA A 440 -14.82 26.68 12.46
C ALA A 440 -14.77 28.21 12.28
N PRO A 441 -14.72 29.00 13.38
CA PRO A 441 -14.71 30.46 13.30
C PRO A 441 -13.65 31.03 12.36
N SER A 442 -12.46 30.42 12.32
CA SER A 442 -11.34 30.82 11.45
C SER A 442 -11.63 30.67 9.95
N LEU A 443 -12.71 30.00 9.56
CA LEU A 443 -13.13 29.80 8.17
C LEU A 443 -14.43 30.52 7.83
N GLN A 444 -15.10 31.16 8.79
CA GLN A 444 -16.41 31.78 8.56
C GLN A 444 -16.35 33.01 7.64
N GLU A 445 -15.21 33.71 7.62
CA GLU A 445 -14.99 34.86 6.72
C GLU A 445 -14.48 34.44 5.32
N THR A 446 -14.38 33.13 5.05
CA THR A 446 -13.98 32.58 3.74
C THR A 446 -15.20 32.08 2.97
N SER A 447 -14.99 31.63 1.72
CA SER A 447 -16.04 30.97 0.93
C SER A 447 -16.64 29.73 1.61
N TYR A 448 -15.94 29.09 2.56
CA TYR A 448 -16.48 27.94 3.30
C TYR A 448 -17.49 28.35 4.38
N GLY A 449 -17.51 29.62 4.81
CA GLY A 449 -18.47 30.14 5.78
C GLY A 449 -19.92 30.00 5.33
N GLU A 450 -20.17 29.97 4.02
CA GLU A 450 -21.50 29.78 3.44
C GLU A 450 -22.13 28.44 3.85
N PHE A 451 -21.31 27.41 4.14
CA PHE A 451 -21.78 26.09 4.58
C PHE A 451 -22.16 26.05 6.05
N HIS A 452 -21.80 27.07 6.84
CA HIS A 452 -22.11 27.09 8.27
C HIS A 452 -23.63 27.05 8.50
N SER A 453 -24.06 26.19 9.42
CA SER A 453 -25.46 25.92 9.74
C SER A 453 -26.32 25.35 8.59
N GLN A 454 -25.76 25.03 7.41
CA GLN A 454 -26.52 24.34 6.36
C GLN A 454 -26.87 22.91 6.79
N LEU A 455 -28.00 22.40 6.30
CA LEU A 455 -28.36 21.01 6.52
C LEU A 455 -27.52 20.11 5.62
N LEU A 456 -26.89 19.09 6.20
CA LEU A 456 -26.17 18.06 5.45
C LEU A 456 -27.15 17.36 4.51
N GLN A 457 -26.76 17.22 3.25
CA GLN A 457 -27.48 16.35 2.32
C GLN A 457 -27.27 14.91 2.75
N THR A 458 -28.35 14.14 2.83
CA THR A 458 -28.30 12.74 3.24
C THR A 458 -28.95 11.84 2.19
N PRO A 459 -28.49 10.59 2.05
CA PRO A 459 -29.13 9.62 1.15
C PRO A 459 -30.60 9.40 1.48
N LEU A 460 -31.40 9.09 0.46
CA LEU A 460 -32.84 8.82 0.59
C LEU A 460 -33.12 7.54 1.39
N LEU A 461 -32.23 6.54 1.27
CA LEU A 461 -32.35 5.28 2.01
C LEU A 461 -31.79 5.46 3.42
N GLU A 462 -32.62 5.18 4.43
CA GLU A 462 -32.26 5.33 5.84
C GLU A 462 -31.01 4.55 6.24
N GLU A 463 -30.78 3.36 5.67
CA GLU A 463 -29.61 2.53 5.93
C GLU A 463 -28.28 3.15 5.45
N PHE A 464 -28.34 4.12 4.54
CA PHE A 464 -27.17 4.83 4.02
C PHE A 464 -26.99 6.20 4.67
N LYS A 465 -27.90 6.62 5.56
CA LYS A 465 -27.70 7.88 6.28
C LYS A 465 -26.47 7.79 7.18
N PRO A 466 -25.72 8.91 7.32
CA PRO A 466 -24.52 8.93 8.13
C PRO A 466 -24.76 8.43 9.55
N ASN A 467 -23.89 7.53 10.00
CA ASN A 467 -23.96 6.93 11.32
C ASN A 467 -23.77 8.00 12.39
N LYS A 468 -24.84 8.30 13.15
CA LYS A 468 -24.82 9.34 14.20
C LYS A 468 -23.73 9.14 15.25
N ARG A 469 -23.40 7.89 15.61
CA ARG A 469 -22.32 7.63 16.57
C ARG A 469 -20.95 7.93 15.98
N ALA A 470 -20.76 7.66 14.68
CA ALA A 470 -19.54 7.99 13.98
C ALA A 470 -19.39 9.50 13.76
N LEU A 471 -20.49 10.19 13.44
CA LEU A 471 -20.55 11.65 13.43
C LEU A 471 -20.22 12.23 14.82
N GLN A 472 -20.80 11.68 15.89
CA GLN A 472 -20.54 12.13 17.25
C GLN A 472 -19.07 11.95 17.63
N TRP A 473 -18.45 10.85 17.20
CA TRP A 473 -17.02 10.65 17.37
C TRP A 473 -16.26 11.81 16.73
N HIS A 474 -16.47 12.09 15.43
CA HIS A 474 -15.80 13.18 14.71
C HIS A 474 -16.07 14.55 15.33
N TYR A 475 -17.32 14.85 15.65
CA TYR A 475 -17.77 16.08 16.29
C TYR A 475 -17.01 16.37 17.59
N ASN A 476 -16.75 15.35 18.42
CA ASN A 476 -16.03 15.50 19.69
C ASN A 476 -14.55 15.91 19.53
N TRP A 477 -13.98 15.73 18.33
CA TRP A 477 -12.61 16.11 18.00
C TRP A 477 -12.46 17.57 17.58
N CYS A 478 -13.55 18.23 17.16
CA CYS A 478 -13.58 19.65 16.82
C CYS A 478 -13.50 20.50 18.09
N GLN A 479 -12.27 20.85 18.50
CA GLN A 479 -12.04 21.54 19.78
C GLN A 479 -12.69 22.92 19.86
N TRP A 480 -12.86 23.60 18.72
CA TRP A 480 -13.48 24.92 18.61
C TRP A 480 -15.00 24.92 18.89
N LEU A 481 -15.63 23.75 19.04
CA LEU A 481 -17.02 23.62 19.50
C LEU A 481 -17.16 23.63 21.03
N LYS A 482 -16.03 23.62 21.76
CA LYS A 482 -15.99 23.59 23.23
C LYS A 482 -15.63 24.95 23.84
N GLU A 483 -15.41 25.95 22.98
CA GLU A 483 -15.25 27.37 23.29
C GLU A 483 -16.62 28.05 23.16
#